data_AF-A0A7Y3GKU4-F1
#
_entry.id   AF-A0A7Y3GKU4-F1
#
_cell.length_a   1.000
_cell.length_b   1.000
_cell.length_c   1.000
_cell.angle_alpha   90.00
_cell.angle_beta   90.00
_cell.angle_gamma   90.00
#
_symmetry.space_group_name_H-M   'P 1'
#
loop_
_entity.id
_entity.type
_entity.pdbx_description
1 polymer ?
#
loop_
_entity_poly.entity_id
_entity_poly.type
_entity_poly.pdbx_seq_one_letter_code
_entity_poly.pdbx_strand_id
1 'polypeptide(L)' 'MRYIMSYVLEDLSKKMVFVGGPRQVGKTTLSKAILSNDFPTGRYLNWDFDEDRQDILQKKWSTDNRLLVFDELHKFPR' A
#
# COMPACT_ATOMS: atom_id res chain seq x y z
N MET A 1 8.21 13.70 1.24
CA MET A 1 6.99 12.95 0.85
C MET A 1 5.67 13.48 1.43
N ARG A 2 5.68 14.32 2.47
CA ARG A 2 4.44 14.93 3.01
C ARG A 2 3.64 15.73 1.97
N TYR A 3 4.33 16.36 1.01
CA TYR A 3 3.72 17.20 -0.02
C TYR A 3 2.89 16.45 -1.07
N ILE A 4 3.13 15.14 -1.29
CA ILE A 4 2.32 14.35 -2.24
C ILE A 4 1.11 13.69 -1.59
N MET A 5 1.04 13.66 -0.25
CA MET A 5 0.03 12.88 0.46
C MET A 5 -1.40 13.30 0.08
N SER A 6 -1.68 14.60 0.00
CA SER A 6 -2.99 15.12 -0.39
C SER A 6 -3.41 14.68 -1.80
N TYR A 7 -2.47 14.71 -2.75
CA TYR A 7 -2.72 14.26 -4.13
C TYR A 7 -2.95 12.74 -4.20
N VAL A 8 -2.19 11.97 -3.41
CA VAL A 8 -2.40 10.52 -3.31
C VAL A 8 -3.78 10.21 -2.73
N LEU A 9 -4.21 10.92 -1.68
CA LEU A 9 -5.53 10.73 -1.07
C LEU A 9 -6.67 11.10 -2.03
N GLU A 10 -6.53 12.20 -2.77
CA GLU A 10 -7.48 12.61 -3.79
C GLU A 10 -7.61 11.53 -4.87
N ASP A 11 -6.49 11.03 -5.37
CA ASP A 11 -6.46 10.00 -6.41
C ASP A 11 -7.04 8.66 -5.90
N LEU A 12 -6.71 8.25 -4.67
CA LEU A 12 -7.23 7.03 -4.04
C LEU A 12 -8.76 7.02 -3.90
N SER A 13 -9.42 8.17 -3.94
CA SER A 13 -10.89 8.24 -3.92
C SER A 13 -11.54 7.63 -5.18
N LYS A 14 -10.79 7.49 -6.28
CA LYS A 14 -11.33 7.06 -7.58
C LYS A 14 -10.49 6.01 -8.30
N LYS A 15 -9.18 5.94 -8.04
CA LYS A 15 -8.25 5.09 -8.79
C LYS A 15 -7.13 4.54 -7.91
N MET A 16 -6.48 3.50 -8.42
CA MET A 16 -5.25 2.97 -7.84
C MET A 16 -4.10 3.97 -8.03
N VAL A 17 -3.20 4.05 -7.04
CA VAL A 17 -2.01 4.91 -7.08
C VAL A 17 -0.74 4.05 -7.00
N PHE A 18 0.18 4.25 -7.95
CA PHE A 18 1.53 3.69 -7.89
C PHE A 18 2.50 4.72 -7.33
N VAL A 19 3.15 4.40 -6.21
CA VAL A 19 4.16 5.26 -5.59
C VAL A 19 5.56 4.74 -5.95
N GLY A 20 6.18 5.38 -6.93
CA GLY A 20 7.54 5.07 -7.38
C GLY A 20 8.62 5.97 -6.76
N GLY A 21 9.88 5.53 -6.81
CA GLY A 21 11.04 6.34 -6.42
C GLY A 21 12.23 5.53 -5.89
N PRO A 22 13.41 6.16 -5.71
CA PRO A 22 14.62 5.48 -5.21
C PRO A 22 14.41 4.78 -3.86
N ARG A 23 15.32 3.87 -3.50
CA ARG A 23 15.31 3.26 -2.16
C ARG A 23 15.46 4.35 -1.08
N GLN A 24 14.83 4.15 0.07
CA GLN A 24 14.93 5.01 1.26
C GLN A 24 14.40 6.46 1.12
N VAL A 25 13.60 6.78 0.10
CA VAL A 25 12.95 8.11 -0.04
C VAL A 25 11.66 8.27 0.78
N GLY A 26 11.27 7.25 1.54
CA GLY A 26 10.09 7.29 2.43
C GLY A 26 8.78 6.74 1.86
N LYS A 27 8.82 5.97 0.76
CA LYS A 27 7.61 5.36 0.14
C LYS A 27 6.76 4.58 1.14
N THR A 28 7.38 3.62 1.83
CA THR A 28 6.73 2.81 2.88
C THR A 28 6.20 3.68 4.02
N THR A 29 6.93 4.72 4.41
CA THR A 29 6.51 5.66 5.45
C THR A 29 5.24 6.40 5.04
N LEU A 30 5.15 6.87 3.78
CA LEU A 30 3.96 7.51 3.25
C LEU A 30 2.75 6.56 3.28
N SER A 31 2.90 5.34 2.78
CA SER A 31 1.79 4.39 2.73
C SER A 31 1.27 4.00 4.12
N LYS A 32 2.18 3.79 5.08
CA LYS A 32 1.82 3.53 6.48
C LYS A 32 1.12 4.73 7.14
N ALA A 33 1.57 5.95 6.85
CA ALA A 33 0.93 7.15 7.36
C ALA A 33 -0.50 7.33 6.82
N ILE A 34 -0.72 7.07 5.52
CA ILE A 34 -2.06 7.10 4.91
C ILE A 34 -2.99 6.06 5.55
N LEU A 35 -2.51 4.84 5.75
CA LEU A 35 -3.30 3.80 6.44
C LEU A 35 -3.65 4.23 7.88
N SER A 36 -2.67 4.71 8.65
CA SER A 36 -2.91 5.09 10.04
C SER A 36 -3.86 6.29 10.21
N ASN A 37 -3.80 7.26 9.29
CA ASN A 37 -4.52 8.53 9.46
C ASN A 37 -5.88 8.54 8.75
N ASP A 38 -5.97 7.97 7.56
CA ASP A 38 -7.12 8.12 6.67
C ASP A 38 -7.89 6.81 6.45
N PHE A 39 -7.22 5.66 6.61
CA PHE A 39 -7.81 4.33 6.36
C PHE A 39 -7.48 3.34 7.50
N PRO A 40 -8.01 3.55 8.72
CA PRO A 40 -7.68 2.72 9.88
C PRO A 40 -8.13 1.25 9.74
N THR A 41 -9.10 0.97 8.87
CA THR A 41 -9.50 -0.41 8.50
C THR A 41 -8.74 -0.94 7.29
N GLY A 42 -7.82 -0.16 6.72
CA GLY A 42 -7.02 -0.58 5.58
C GLY A 42 -6.00 -1.64 5.95
N ARG A 43 -5.50 -2.34 4.93
CA ARG A 43 -4.54 -3.44 5.10
C ARG A 43 -3.24 -3.15 4.36
N TYR A 44 -2.14 -3.33 5.07
CA TYR A 44 -0.80 -3.33 4.49
C TYR A 44 -0.35 -4.77 4.23
N LEU A 45 0.22 -5.03 3.05
CA LEU A 45 0.71 -6.32 2.62
C LEU A 45 2.09 -6.12 1.98
N ASN A 46 3.12 -6.75 2.54
CA ASN A 46 4.48 -6.67 2.02
C ASN A 46 4.90 -7.97 1.35
N TRP A 47 5.36 -7.89 0.10
CA TRP A 47 5.76 -9.08 -0.66
C TRP A 47 6.95 -9.85 -0.05
N ASP A 48 7.83 -9.16 0.69
CA ASP A 48 8.97 -9.79 1.37
C ASP A 48 8.55 -10.65 2.57
N PHE A 49 7.34 -10.48 3.08
CA PHE A 49 6.83 -11.27 4.20
C PHE A 49 6.02 -12.46 3.68
N ASP A 50 6.43 -13.67 4.07
CA ASP A 50 5.87 -14.91 3.50
C ASP A 50 4.35 -15.03 3.71
N GLU A 51 3.85 -14.64 4.88
CA GLU A 51 2.43 -14.70 5.21
C GLU A 51 1.62 -13.70 4.37
N ASP A 52 2.13 -12.47 4.23
CA ASP A 52 1.51 -11.45 3.39
C ASP A 52 1.54 -11.87 1.92
N ARG A 53 2.64 -12.48 1.45
CA ARG A 53 2.72 -13.01 0.09
C ARG A 53 1.64 -14.07 -0.16
N GLN A 54 1.43 -14.99 0.78
CA GLN A 54 0.35 -15.96 0.69
C GLN A 54 -1.02 -15.29 0.66
N ASP A 55 -1.23 -14.30 1.53
CA ASP A 55 -2.48 -13.55 1.57
C ASP A 55 -2.71 -12.74 0.29
N ILE A 56 -1.65 -12.21 -0.35
CA ILE A 56 -1.72 -11.56 -1.66
C ILE A 56 -2.19 -12.54 -2.73
N LEU A 57 -1.53 -13.70 -2.85
CA LEU A 57 -1.82 -14.70 -3.86
C LEU A 57 -3.22 -15.31 -3.72
N GLN A 58 -3.66 -15.50 -2.48
CA GLN A 58 -4.98 -16.06 -2.16
C GLN A 58 -6.10 -15.00 -2.10
N LYS A 59 -5.77 -13.72 -2.34
CA LYS A 59 -6.69 -12.58 -2.21
C LYS A 59 -7.36 -12.51 -0.84
N LYS A 60 -6.61 -12.86 0.20
CA LYS A 60 -7.09 -12.91 1.57
C LYS A 60 -7.04 -11.50 2.14
N TRP A 61 -8.14 -10.77 2.07
CA TRP A 61 -8.37 -9.51 2.74
C TRP A 61 -9.88 -9.32 2.93
N SER A 62 -10.29 -8.62 3.99
CA SER A 62 -11.71 -8.38 4.24
C SER A 62 -12.29 -7.41 3.22
N THR A 63 -13.58 -7.53 2.92
CA THR A 63 -14.34 -6.51 2.20
C THR A 63 -14.43 -5.19 2.97
N ASP A 64 -14.22 -5.22 4.28
CA ASP A 64 -14.18 -4.03 5.14
C ASP A 64 -12.87 -3.23 5.03
N ASN A 65 -11.87 -3.81 4.34
CA ASN A 65 -10.59 -3.16 4.14
C ASN A 65 -10.73 -2.04 3.09
N ARG A 66 -10.91 -0.81 3.56
CA ARG A 66 -11.17 0.36 2.71
C ARG A 66 -10.01 0.78 1.82
N LEU A 67 -8.80 0.31 2.13
CA LEU A 67 -7.60 0.50 1.31
C LEU A 67 -6.70 -0.74 1.44
N LEU A 68 -6.15 -1.20 0.32
CA LEU A 68 -5.11 -2.22 0.29
C LEU A 68 -3.80 -1.57 -0.19
N VAL A 69 -2.74 -1.72 0.59
CA VAL A 69 -1.40 -1.28 0.22
C VAL A 69 -0.55 -2.52 -0.04
N PHE A 70 -0.02 -2.61 -1.26
CA PHE A 70 0.95 -3.62 -1.63
C PHE A 70 2.34 -2.98 -1.70
N ASP A 71 3.27 -3.47 -0.88
CA ASP A 71 4.66 -3.00 -0.86
C ASP A 71 5.61 -4.05 -1.44
N GLU A 72 6.70 -3.60 -2.05
CA GLU A 72 7.76 -4.43 -2.66
C GLU A 72 7.25 -5.47 -3.70
N LEU A 73 6.06 -5.27 -4.27
CA LEU A 73 5.40 -6.21 -5.20
C LEU A 73 6.18 -6.47 -6.51
N HIS A 74 7.18 -5.64 -6.80
CA HIS A 74 8.08 -5.81 -7.95
C HIS A 74 9.00 -7.04 -7.83
N LYS A 75 9.05 -7.68 -6.66
CA LYS A 75 9.77 -8.94 -6.42
C LYS A 75 8.99 -10.18 -6.84
N PHE A 76 7.77 -10.03 -7.35
CA PHE A 76 7.04 -11.13 -7.96
C PHE A 76 7.82 -11.63 -9.20
N PRO A 77 8.29 -12.89 -9.22
CA PRO A 77 8.96 -13.47 -10.38
C PRO A 77 8.01 -13.49 -11.57
N ARG A 78 8.50 -13.12 -12.76
CA ARG A 78 7.78 -13.32 -14.02
C ARG A 78 7.90 -14.75 -14.48
#